data_AF-A0A9E4HL45-F1
#
_entry.id   AF-A0A9E4HL45-F1
#
_cell.length_a   1.000
_cell.length_b   1.000
_cell.length_c   1.000
_cell.angle_alpha   90.00
_cell.angle_beta   90.00
_cell.angle_gamma   90.00
#
_symmetry.space_group_name_H-M   'P 1'
#
loop_
_entity.id
_entity.type
_entity.pdbx_description
1 polymer ?
#
loop_
_entity_poly.entity_id
_entity_poly.type
_entity_poly.pdbx_seq_one_letter_code
_entity_poly.pdbx_strand_id
1 'polypeptide(L)'
;MALRFHWPIATSSALVALALLTTLPASASGSSEATVAQDDRLAAQFTEYVGAQQALAADDENAARAALERLLAVADDVTRPLVQAVARAGDIETMRERFKPLSEFLAALDLPQGYARAYCPMYDGGSNWVQLDGPVRNPYYGSQMLTCGVVDAAPGAHMDHSPRHGGTVFMAPDGFHHIEGAYPEPGVFRIYATDNFREPVDVTLWMGRAVLEEEYDEATDEFREVTAFAMLPAPGGAYLEAEVGDLSTPAEITAKLQLEEDFPEDRFDFIFAGFSGDPPRETLTLDRPSVPAALPLAERIRPRIPERTSDIVTGIQARDEEIIDLVARGAFTEIFIPALQAKELALALHERAEALPARARNDVRIAVRSLVRAAWLLDWYGDLGNKQQVDGAYDVFGSAVADISRIYAGAGAP
;
A
#
# COMPACT_ATOMS: atom_id res chain seq x y z
N MET A 1 42.49 -11.07 41.82
CA MET A 1 43.16 -12.24 41.22
C MET A 1 43.19 -11.99 39.71
N ALA A 2 43.92 -10.97 39.24
CA ALA A 2 45.37 -10.91 39.05
C ALA A 2 45.85 -11.88 37.96
N LEU A 3 46.05 -11.34 36.75
CA LEU A 3 47.17 -11.55 35.82
C LEU A 3 46.96 -10.50 34.70
N ARG A 4 47.55 -9.30 34.75
CA ARG A 4 48.97 -8.95 34.55
C ARG A 4 49.53 -9.56 33.25
N PHE A 5 50.23 -8.88 32.34
CA PHE A 5 50.59 -7.48 32.11
C PHE A 5 51.72 -7.52 31.03
N HIS A 6 51.94 -6.40 30.34
CA HIS A 6 53.19 -5.95 29.71
C HIS A 6 53.64 -6.58 28.38
N TRP A 7 53.60 -5.73 27.36
CA TRP A 7 54.56 -5.72 26.25
C TRP A 7 55.75 -4.83 26.65
N PRO A 8 57.01 -5.28 26.57
CA PRO A 8 58.16 -4.39 26.62
C PRO A 8 58.79 -4.16 25.24
N ILE A 9 59.56 -3.10 25.24
CA ILE A 9 60.10 -2.31 24.13
C ILE A 9 61.43 -2.91 23.63
N ALA A 10 61.64 -2.79 22.30
CA ALA A 10 62.87 -2.67 21.49
C ALA A 10 64.22 -3.28 21.94
N THR A 11 64.97 -3.88 21.00
CA THR A 11 66.11 -3.25 20.28
C THR A 11 66.92 -4.23 19.40
N SER A 12 67.08 -3.82 18.14
CA SER A 12 68.25 -3.81 17.22
C SER A 12 69.22 -4.98 16.96
N SER A 13 69.51 -5.09 15.64
CA SER A 13 70.76 -5.52 14.93
C SER A 13 70.82 -7.01 14.51
N ALA A 14 71.19 -7.43 13.30
CA ALA A 14 71.85 -6.81 12.15
C ALA A 14 71.64 -7.62 10.84
N LEU A 15 71.68 -6.90 9.71
CA LEU A 15 72.20 -7.23 8.36
C LEU A 15 72.29 -8.69 7.87
N VAL A 16 71.60 -9.02 6.76
CA VAL A 16 72.18 -9.64 5.54
C VAL A 16 71.34 -9.22 4.32
N ALA A 17 72.02 -8.80 3.25
CA ALA A 17 71.46 -8.37 1.97
C ALA A 17 71.02 -9.55 1.10
N LEU A 18 69.91 -9.39 0.36
CA LEU A 18 69.71 -10.10 -0.91
C LEU A 18 68.75 -9.29 -1.82
N ALA A 19 69.23 -9.00 -3.03
CA ALA A 19 68.56 -8.24 -4.06
C ALA A 19 67.31 -8.93 -4.60
N LEU A 20 66.22 -8.20 -4.86
CA LEU A 20 65.21 -8.60 -5.84
C LEU A 20 64.39 -7.39 -6.34
N LEU A 21 64.52 -7.17 -7.64
CA LEU A 21 63.63 -6.52 -8.62
C LEU A 21 62.67 -5.42 -8.15
N THR A 22 62.91 -4.21 -8.67
CA THR A 22 61.89 -3.18 -8.84
C THR A 22 60.83 -3.65 -9.84
N THR A 23 59.73 -4.22 -9.36
CA THR A 23 58.48 -4.28 -10.14
C THR A 23 57.62 -3.08 -9.76
N LEU A 24 57.50 -2.14 -10.69
CA LEU A 24 56.43 -1.14 -10.70
C LEU A 24 55.09 -1.89 -10.57
N PRO A 25 54.12 -1.42 -9.77
CA PRO A 25 52.77 -1.94 -9.88
C PRO A 25 52.24 -1.51 -11.25
N ALA A 26 51.95 -2.49 -12.10
CA ALA A 26 51.12 -2.27 -13.28
C ALA A 26 49.75 -1.79 -12.79
N SER A 27 49.32 -0.65 -13.32
CA SER A 27 48.01 -0.06 -13.09
C SER A 27 46.91 -1.11 -13.29
N ALA A 28 46.12 -1.35 -12.25
CA ALA A 28 44.84 -2.03 -12.35
C ALA A 28 43.83 -1.06 -12.99
N SER A 29 43.82 -1.02 -14.33
CA SER A 29 42.82 -0.27 -15.12
C SER A 29 41.78 -1.19 -15.78
N GLY A 30 41.76 -2.49 -15.44
CA GLY A 30 40.83 -3.47 -16.02
C GLY A 30 39.55 -3.75 -15.21
N SER A 31 39.40 -3.20 -14.00
CA SER A 31 38.24 -3.47 -13.14
C SER A 31 37.04 -2.55 -13.40
N SER A 32 37.26 -1.29 -13.78
CA SER A 32 36.19 -0.31 -13.92
C SER A 32 35.36 -0.47 -15.20
N GLU A 33 35.97 -0.86 -16.32
CA GLU A 33 35.22 -1.08 -17.58
C GLU A 33 34.42 -2.39 -17.54
N ALA A 34 34.94 -3.41 -16.87
CA ALA A 34 34.25 -4.69 -16.72
C ALA A 34 33.02 -4.59 -15.80
N THR A 35 33.09 -3.79 -14.73
CA THR A 35 31.93 -3.53 -13.85
C THR A 35 30.87 -2.70 -14.56
N VAL A 36 31.25 -1.64 -15.29
CA VAL A 36 30.30 -0.82 -16.05
C VAL A 36 29.59 -1.65 -17.13
N ALA A 37 30.31 -2.49 -17.87
CA ALA A 37 29.70 -3.38 -18.86
C ALA A 37 28.78 -4.45 -18.25
N GLN A 38 29.03 -4.88 -17.00
CA GLN A 38 28.15 -5.78 -16.26
C GLN A 38 26.87 -5.07 -15.80
N ASP A 39 26.99 -3.84 -15.30
CA ASP A 39 25.86 -3.01 -14.86
C ASP A 39 24.96 -2.65 -16.06
N ASP A 40 25.55 -2.25 -17.20
CA ASP A 40 24.81 -1.97 -18.44
C ASP A 40 24.07 -3.20 -18.96
N ARG A 41 24.71 -4.39 -18.90
CA ARG A 41 24.06 -5.64 -19.29
C ARG A 41 22.92 -6.00 -18.33
N LEU A 42 23.12 -5.80 -17.03
CA LEU A 42 22.08 -6.07 -16.03
C LEU A 42 20.86 -5.14 -16.24
N ALA A 43 21.09 -3.85 -16.49
CA ALA A 43 20.03 -2.90 -16.81
C ALA A 43 19.26 -3.30 -18.09
N ALA A 44 19.96 -3.77 -19.13
CA ALA A 44 19.34 -4.29 -20.35
C ALA A 44 18.51 -5.56 -20.07
N GLN A 45 19.00 -6.48 -19.22
CA GLN A 45 18.24 -7.66 -18.80
C GLN A 45 16.95 -7.26 -18.07
N PHE A 46 16.99 -6.33 -17.12
CA PHE A 46 15.79 -5.86 -16.42
C PHE A 46 14.78 -5.22 -17.37
N THR A 47 15.24 -4.44 -18.35
CA THR A 47 14.38 -3.81 -19.36
C THR A 47 13.59 -4.85 -20.17
N GLU A 48 14.28 -5.85 -20.73
CA GLU A 48 13.61 -6.88 -21.54
C GLU A 48 12.80 -7.86 -20.69
N TYR A 49 13.24 -8.15 -19.46
CA TYR A 49 12.46 -8.92 -18.49
C TYR A 49 11.14 -8.24 -18.14
N VAL A 50 11.17 -6.95 -17.85
CA VAL A 50 9.94 -6.22 -17.54
C VAL A 50 9.03 -6.11 -18.76
N GLY A 51 9.58 -6.00 -19.96
CA GLY A 51 8.79 -6.11 -21.19
C GLY A 51 8.04 -7.45 -21.30
N ALA A 52 8.69 -8.56 -20.93
CA ALA A 52 8.05 -9.87 -20.90
C ALA A 52 7.01 -9.98 -19.77
N GLN A 53 7.32 -9.44 -18.58
CA GLN A 53 6.42 -9.38 -17.43
C GLN A 53 5.14 -8.61 -17.77
N GLN A 54 5.25 -7.42 -18.36
CA GLN A 54 4.12 -6.59 -18.76
C GLN A 54 3.24 -7.28 -19.81
N ALA A 55 3.86 -7.91 -20.81
CA ALA A 55 3.12 -8.66 -21.82
C ALA A 55 2.38 -9.86 -21.22
N LEU A 56 2.99 -10.59 -20.28
CA LEU A 56 2.29 -11.65 -19.53
C LEU A 56 1.15 -11.10 -18.68
N ALA A 57 1.32 -9.91 -18.08
CA ALA A 57 0.27 -9.25 -17.30
C ALA A 57 -0.89 -8.76 -18.19
N ALA A 58 -0.62 -8.41 -19.45
CA ALA A 58 -1.60 -7.98 -20.45
C ALA A 58 -2.22 -9.13 -21.28
N ASP A 59 -1.97 -10.39 -20.93
CA ASP A 59 -2.40 -11.57 -21.69
C ASP A 59 -1.88 -11.61 -23.16
N ASP A 60 -0.82 -10.87 -23.50
CA ASP A 60 -0.25 -10.83 -24.85
C ASP A 60 0.91 -11.83 -25.01
N GLU A 61 0.56 -13.05 -25.43
CA GLU A 61 1.54 -14.12 -25.67
C GLU A 61 2.59 -13.75 -26.73
N ASN A 62 2.20 -13.01 -27.78
CA ASN A 62 3.11 -12.67 -28.87
C ASN A 62 4.13 -11.63 -28.42
N ALA A 63 3.68 -10.58 -27.71
CA ALA A 63 4.58 -9.59 -27.13
C ALA A 63 5.49 -10.24 -26.07
N ALA A 64 4.97 -11.18 -25.27
CA ALA A 64 5.76 -11.90 -24.28
C ALA A 64 6.87 -12.72 -24.96
N ARG A 65 6.57 -13.48 -26.02
CA ARG A 65 7.59 -14.20 -26.80
C ARG A 65 8.64 -13.26 -27.38
N ALA A 66 8.21 -12.16 -27.99
CA ALA A 66 9.13 -11.19 -28.58
C ALA A 66 10.06 -10.55 -27.53
N ALA A 67 9.54 -10.23 -26.34
CA ALA A 67 10.35 -9.73 -25.23
C ALA A 67 11.31 -10.79 -24.68
N LEU A 68 10.88 -12.05 -24.54
CA LEU A 68 11.75 -13.14 -24.12
C LEU A 68 12.87 -13.42 -25.12
N GLU A 69 12.62 -13.28 -26.42
CA GLU A 69 13.66 -13.39 -27.46
C GLU A 69 14.72 -12.29 -27.35
N ARG A 70 14.29 -11.04 -27.11
CA ARG A 70 15.22 -9.93 -26.84
C ARG A 70 15.97 -10.13 -25.53
N LEU A 71 15.30 -10.60 -24.49
CA LEU A 71 15.92 -10.95 -23.22
C LEU A 71 16.99 -12.03 -23.39
N LEU A 72 16.74 -13.07 -24.21
CA LEU A 72 17.73 -14.11 -24.52
C LEU A 72 19.01 -13.56 -25.17
N ALA A 73 18.90 -12.50 -25.96
CA ALA A 73 20.03 -11.89 -26.65
C ALA A 73 20.97 -11.15 -25.67
N VAL A 74 20.43 -10.63 -24.56
CA VAL A 74 21.19 -9.90 -23.54
C VAL A 74 21.44 -10.71 -22.26
N ALA A 75 20.78 -11.86 -22.11
CA ALA A 75 20.86 -12.70 -20.93
C ALA A 75 22.28 -13.22 -20.68
N ASP A 76 22.72 -13.13 -19.42
CA ASP A 76 23.93 -13.77 -18.94
C ASP A 76 23.77 -15.30 -18.82
N ASP A 77 24.87 -16.00 -18.52
CA ASP A 77 24.88 -17.45 -18.51
C ASP A 77 24.00 -18.07 -17.40
N VAL A 78 23.69 -17.30 -16.36
CA VAL A 78 22.82 -17.73 -15.23
C VAL A 78 21.35 -17.57 -15.60
N THR A 79 21.00 -16.42 -16.19
CA THR A 79 19.63 -16.03 -16.52
C THR A 79 19.14 -16.73 -17.78
N ARG A 80 20.02 -16.93 -18.78
CA ARG A 80 19.68 -17.54 -20.09
C ARG A 80 18.90 -18.86 -19.99
N PRO A 81 19.28 -19.88 -19.20
CA PRO A 81 18.49 -21.12 -19.11
C PRO A 81 17.07 -20.90 -18.54
N LEU A 82 16.89 -19.94 -17.63
CA LEU A 82 15.58 -19.60 -17.07
C LEU A 82 14.68 -18.99 -18.16
N VAL A 83 15.21 -18.02 -18.92
CA VAL A 83 14.49 -17.39 -20.03
C VAL A 83 14.15 -18.40 -21.13
N GLN A 84 15.06 -19.33 -21.45
CA GLN A 84 14.81 -20.39 -22.42
C GLN A 84 13.66 -21.31 -22.00
N ALA A 85 13.49 -21.56 -20.70
CA ALA A 85 12.39 -22.38 -20.21
C ALA A 85 11.04 -21.71 -20.51
N VAL A 86 10.92 -20.41 -20.26
CA VAL A 86 9.73 -19.60 -20.56
C VAL A 86 9.47 -19.54 -22.06
N ALA A 87 10.49 -19.17 -22.85
CA ALA A 87 10.35 -18.97 -24.31
C ALA A 87 9.91 -20.24 -25.06
N ARG A 88 10.23 -21.42 -24.52
CA ARG A 88 9.84 -22.74 -25.09
C ARG A 88 8.46 -23.22 -24.64
N ALA A 89 7.71 -22.43 -23.88
CA ALA A 89 6.33 -22.76 -23.54
C ALA A 89 5.46 -22.78 -24.80
N GLY A 90 4.47 -23.69 -24.82
CA GLY A 90 3.55 -23.85 -25.94
C GLY A 90 2.43 -22.82 -25.97
N ASP A 91 2.08 -22.28 -24.80
CA ASP A 91 0.94 -21.40 -24.52
C ASP A 91 1.27 -20.46 -23.35
N ILE A 92 0.44 -19.44 -23.15
CA ILE A 92 0.64 -18.41 -22.13
C ILE A 92 0.54 -18.95 -20.70
N GLU A 93 -0.32 -19.94 -20.44
CA GLU A 93 -0.43 -20.57 -19.13
C GLU A 93 0.89 -21.25 -18.75
N THR A 94 1.46 -22.03 -19.67
CA THR A 94 2.77 -22.67 -19.49
C THR A 94 3.89 -21.63 -19.40
N MET A 95 3.79 -20.48 -20.08
CA MET A 95 4.75 -19.39 -19.91
C MET A 95 4.73 -18.88 -18.48
N ARG A 96 3.55 -18.61 -17.92
CA ARG A 96 3.37 -18.09 -16.55
C ARG A 96 3.95 -19.04 -15.51
N GLU A 97 3.67 -20.33 -15.64
CA GLU A 97 4.23 -21.37 -14.77
C GLU A 97 5.76 -21.37 -14.82
N ARG A 98 6.33 -21.31 -16.03
CA ARG A 98 7.79 -21.33 -16.24
C ARG A 98 8.46 -19.99 -15.95
N PHE A 99 7.70 -18.91 -15.85
CA PHE A 99 8.19 -17.57 -15.54
C PHE A 99 8.63 -17.45 -14.09
N LYS A 100 8.01 -18.20 -13.17
CA LYS A 100 8.29 -18.11 -11.72
C LYS A 100 9.78 -18.25 -11.36
N PRO A 101 10.54 -19.26 -11.82
CA PRO A 101 11.97 -19.33 -11.52
C PRO A 101 12.79 -18.13 -12.02
N LEU A 102 12.41 -17.56 -13.17
CA LEU A 102 13.07 -16.36 -13.72
C LEU A 102 12.74 -15.12 -12.87
N SER A 103 11.47 -14.96 -12.51
CA SER A 103 10.99 -13.81 -11.73
C SER A 103 11.55 -13.79 -10.32
N GLU A 104 11.58 -14.93 -9.65
CA GLU A 104 12.14 -15.06 -8.30
C GLU A 104 13.65 -14.83 -8.29
N PHE A 105 14.36 -15.31 -9.31
CA PHE A 105 15.79 -15.06 -9.45
C PHE A 105 16.11 -13.57 -9.55
N LEU A 106 15.40 -12.83 -10.42
CA LEU A 106 15.63 -11.39 -10.57
C LEU A 106 15.13 -10.57 -9.39
N ALA A 107 14.03 -10.98 -8.75
CA ALA A 107 13.53 -10.34 -7.53
C ALA A 107 14.48 -10.46 -6.34
N ALA A 108 15.35 -11.47 -6.32
CA ALA A 108 16.36 -11.65 -5.28
C ALA A 108 17.60 -10.75 -5.43
N LEU A 109 17.73 -10.01 -6.53
CA LEU A 109 18.85 -9.10 -6.79
C LEU A 109 18.59 -7.71 -6.18
N ASP A 110 19.65 -6.91 -6.05
CA ASP A 110 19.52 -5.48 -5.79
C ASP A 110 18.88 -4.81 -7.02
N LEU A 111 17.74 -4.17 -6.80
CA LEU A 111 16.97 -3.56 -7.87
C LEU A 111 17.54 -2.19 -8.26
N PRO A 112 17.66 -1.89 -9.57
CA PRO A 112 17.93 -0.53 -10.02
C PRO A 112 16.80 0.43 -9.62
N GLN A 113 17.10 1.73 -9.59
CA GLN A 113 16.09 2.76 -9.35
C GLN A 113 14.99 2.69 -10.42
N GLY A 114 13.73 2.88 -10.02
CA GLY A 114 12.56 2.82 -10.90
C GLY A 114 11.98 1.41 -11.09
N TYR A 115 12.55 0.40 -10.43
CA TYR A 115 11.98 -0.95 -10.36
C TYR A 115 11.52 -1.26 -8.94
N ALA A 116 10.46 -2.04 -8.84
CA ALA A 116 9.90 -2.47 -7.56
C ALA A 116 9.76 -3.99 -7.49
N ARG A 117 9.90 -4.53 -6.28
CA ARG A 117 9.61 -5.93 -5.95
C ARG A 117 8.12 -6.04 -5.67
N ALA A 118 7.47 -7.01 -6.30
CA ALA A 118 6.08 -7.30 -6.04
C ALA A 118 5.88 -8.77 -5.67
N TYR A 119 4.85 -9.05 -4.88
CA TYR A 119 4.57 -10.35 -4.29
C TYR A 119 3.09 -10.70 -4.39
N CYS A 120 2.80 -11.92 -4.83
CA CYS A 120 1.44 -12.47 -4.87
C CYS A 120 1.38 -13.67 -3.93
N PRO A 121 0.60 -13.63 -2.83
CA PRO A 121 0.50 -14.74 -1.87
C PRO A 121 -0.27 -15.95 -2.42
N MET A 122 -1.07 -15.76 -3.49
CA MET A 122 -1.96 -16.80 -4.02
C MET A 122 -1.30 -17.71 -5.05
N TYR A 123 -0.31 -17.20 -5.80
CA TYR A 123 0.31 -17.99 -6.86
C TYR A 123 1.34 -18.96 -6.29
N ASP A 124 1.06 -20.26 -6.40
CA ASP A 124 1.94 -21.37 -6.00
C ASP A 124 2.55 -21.22 -4.59
N GLY A 125 1.70 -20.86 -3.61
CA GLY A 125 2.09 -20.66 -2.22
C GLY A 125 2.87 -19.37 -1.93
N GLY A 126 2.90 -18.44 -2.88
CA GLY A 126 3.62 -17.17 -2.80
C GLY A 126 4.68 -17.07 -3.88
N SER A 127 4.63 -16.02 -4.70
CA SER A 127 5.59 -15.80 -5.78
C SER A 127 5.96 -14.33 -5.91
N ASN A 128 7.25 -14.05 -6.17
CA ASN A 128 7.79 -12.71 -6.35
C ASN A 128 8.11 -12.42 -7.82
N TRP A 129 7.93 -11.16 -8.21
CA TRP A 129 8.40 -10.64 -9.49
C TRP A 129 8.98 -9.23 -9.36
N VAL A 130 9.58 -8.76 -10.44
CA VAL A 130 10.05 -7.38 -10.59
C VAL A 130 9.20 -6.69 -11.64
N GLN A 131 8.83 -5.44 -11.40
CA GLN A 131 8.13 -4.58 -12.35
C GLN A 131 8.73 -3.17 -12.30
N LEU A 132 8.28 -2.28 -13.20
CA LEU A 132 8.48 -0.85 -12.98
C LEU A 132 7.78 -0.42 -11.70
N ASP A 133 8.33 0.56 -11.01
CA ASP A 133 7.65 1.22 -9.91
C ASP A 133 6.33 1.82 -10.40
N GLY A 134 5.26 1.62 -9.65
CA GLY A 134 3.90 1.82 -10.16
C GLY A 134 2.87 0.82 -9.61
N PRO A 135 1.62 0.88 -10.13
CA PRO A 135 0.56 -0.09 -9.88
C PRO A 135 1.02 -1.54 -10.00
N VAL A 136 0.49 -2.43 -9.17
CA VAL A 136 0.71 -3.88 -9.30
C VAL A 136 0.28 -4.36 -10.69
N ARG A 137 1.16 -5.08 -11.38
CA ARG A 137 0.88 -5.77 -12.65
C ARG A 137 1.22 -7.25 -12.54
N ASN A 138 0.25 -8.06 -12.18
CA ASN A 138 0.46 -9.48 -11.90
C ASN A 138 0.68 -10.29 -13.20
N PRO A 139 1.91 -10.78 -13.48
CA PRO A 139 2.18 -11.54 -14.70
C PRO A 139 1.58 -12.95 -14.67
N TYR A 140 1.25 -13.48 -13.49
CA TYR A 140 0.83 -14.87 -13.31
C TYR A 140 -0.65 -15.11 -13.59
N TYR A 141 -1.48 -14.08 -13.38
CA TYR A 141 -2.93 -14.17 -13.58
C TYR A 141 -3.43 -13.26 -14.71
N GLY A 142 -2.59 -12.37 -15.25
CA GLY A 142 -2.97 -11.48 -16.34
C GLY A 142 -4.07 -10.52 -15.95
N SER A 143 -4.93 -10.19 -16.92
CA SER A 143 -6.09 -9.31 -16.76
C SER A 143 -7.06 -9.76 -15.66
N GLN A 144 -7.14 -11.06 -15.35
CA GLN A 144 -8.08 -11.58 -14.35
C GLN A 144 -7.79 -11.10 -12.93
N MET A 145 -6.53 -10.86 -12.59
CA MET A 145 -6.09 -10.43 -11.25
C MET A 145 -4.92 -9.45 -11.37
N LEU A 146 -5.04 -8.50 -12.31
CA LEU A 146 -3.91 -7.67 -12.74
C LEU A 146 -3.32 -6.83 -11.61
N THR A 147 -4.16 -6.26 -10.74
CA THR A 147 -3.74 -5.51 -9.54
C THR A 147 -3.50 -6.38 -8.30
N CYS A 148 -3.65 -7.70 -8.41
CA CYS A 148 -3.54 -8.57 -7.24
C CYS A 148 -2.07 -8.80 -6.86
N GLY A 149 -1.69 -8.32 -5.68
CA GLY A 149 -0.36 -8.47 -5.12
C GLY A 149 -0.05 -7.31 -4.18
N VAL A 150 1.14 -7.31 -3.62
CA VAL A 150 1.69 -6.19 -2.86
C VAL A 150 3.02 -5.78 -3.49
N VAL A 151 3.29 -4.49 -3.55
CA VAL A 151 4.58 -3.96 -3.98
C VAL A 151 5.33 -3.49 -2.74
N ASP A 152 6.56 -3.96 -2.57
CA ASP A 152 7.51 -3.38 -1.62
C ASP A 152 7.94 -2.02 -2.19
N ALA A 153 7.11 -1.00 -2.01
CA ALA A 153 7.43 0.35 -2.45
C ALA A 153 8.68 0.85 -1.69
N ALA A 154 9.47 1.70 -2.35
CA ALA A 154 10.72 2.21 -1.79
C ALA A 154 10.48 2.91 -0.42
N PRO A 155 11.44 2.86 0.53
CA PRO A 155 11.31 3.56 1.80
C PRO A 155 10.94 5.04 1.62
N GLY A 156 9.77 5.46 2.14
CA GLY A 156 9.23 6.81 2.01
C GLY A 156 8.04 6.94 1.04
N ALA A 157 7.84 5.95 0.17
CA ALA A 157 6.58 5.79 -0.57
C ALA A 157 5.42 5.56 0.42
N HIS A 158 4.24 6.11 0.13
CA HIS A 158 3.00 5.92 0.91
C HIS A 158 2.95 6.53 2.32
N MET A 159 3.86 7.44 2.68
CA MET A 159 3.91 7.95 4.06
C MET A 159 3.11 9.24 4.27
N ASP A 160 2.78 9.98 3.20
CA ASP A 160 2.12 11.28 3.29
C ASP A 160 0.71 11.26 2.71
N HIS A 161 -0.28 11.13 3.59
CA HIS A 161 -1.71 11.22 3.26
C HIS A 161 -2.29 12.61 3.52
N SER A 162 -1.44 13.64 3.62
CA SER A 162 -1.90 15.02 3.89
C SER A 162 -2.52 15.64 2.64
N PRO A 163 -3.71 16.25 2.72
CA PRO A 163 -4.31 16.96 1.58
C PRO A 163 -3.50 18.18 1.17
N ARG A 164 -3.41 18.44 -0.14
CA ARG A 164 -2.69 19.59 -0.72
C ARG A 164 -3.63 20.70 -1.16
N HIS A 165 -4.90 20.39 -1.33
CA HIS A 165 -5.96 21.27 -1.83
C HIS A 165 -7.10 21.41 -0.80
N GLY A 166 -6.86 20.95 0.44
CA GLY A 166 -7.83 20.95 1.55
C GLY A 166 -8.99 19.99 1.32
N GLY A 167 -8.79 19.01 0.45
CA GLY A 167 -9.72 17.91 0.23
C GLY A 167 -9.51 16.77 1.22
N THR A 168 -10.08 15.61 0.87
CA THR A 168 -9.80 14.33 1.52
C THR A 168 -8.96 13.49 0.57
N VAL A 169 -7.91 12.85 1.09
CA VAL A 169 -7.02 11.98 0.32
C VAL A 169 -7.35 10.53 0.62
N PHE A 170 -7.47 9.72 -0.43
CA PHE A 170 -7.58 8.26 -0.37
C PHE A 170 -6.47 7.61 -1.21
N MET A 171 -6.20 6.34 -0.94
CA MET A 171 -5.38 5.48 -1.78
C MET A 171 -6.25 4.80 -2.83
N ALA A 172 -5.80 4.76 -4.07
CA ALA A 172 -6.39 3.89 -5.07
C ALA A 172 -6.07 2.42 -4.77
N PRO A 173 -6.95 1.47 -5.11
CA PRO A 173 -6.73 0.03 -4.91
C PRO A 173 -5.47 -0.54 -5.58
N ASP A 174 -4.91 0.16 -6.56
CA ASP A 174 -3.65 -0.20 -7.17
C ASP A 174 -2.42 -0.02 -6.27
N GLY A 175 -2.59 0.61 -5.11
CA GLY A 175 -1.52 0.88 -4.17
C GLY A 175 -0.45 1.79 -4.76
N PHE A 176 -0.84 2.76 -5.60
CA PHE A 176 0.09 3.72 -6.19
C PHE A 176 -0.48 5.14 -6.25
N HIS A 177 -1.72 5.28 -6.70
CA HIS A 177 -2.31 6.61 -6.83
C HIS A 177 -2.91 7.07 -5.50
N HIS A 178 -2.58 8.28 -5.09
CA HIS A 178 -3.32 9.00 -4.06
C HIS A 178 -4.34 9.90 -4.75
N ILE A 179 -5.62 9.74 -4.38
CA ILE A 179 -6.75 10.46 -4.95
C ILE A 179 -7.21 11.49 -3.93
N GLU A 180 -7.06 12.78 -4.25
CA GLU A 180 -7.57 13.87 -3.43
C GLU A 180 -8.84 14.45 -4.05
N GLY A 181 -9.97 14.27 -3.37
CA GLY A 181 -11.23 14.92 -3.73
C GLY A 181 -11.39 16.24 -3.00
N ALA A 182 -11.67 17.31 -3.74
CA ALA A 182 -11.88 18.65 -3.19
C ALA A 182 -13.16 19.28 -3.74
N TYR A 183 -13.88 19.98 -2.87
CA TYR A 183 -15.07 20.77 -3.22
C TYR A 183 -14.76 22.27 -3.03
N PRO A 184 -13.98 22.89 -3.93
CA PRO A 184 -13.41 24.23 -3.71
C PRO A 184 -14.42 25.37 -3.67
N GLU A 185 -15.51 25.25 -4.42
CA GLU A 185 -16.51 26.29 -4.59
C GLU A 185 -17.88 25.69 -4.95
N PRO A 186 -18.99 26.44 -4.79
CA PRO A 186 -20.33 25.94 -5.11
C PRO A 186 -20.38 25.39 -6.55
N GLY A 187 -20.93 24.20 -6.72
CA GLY A 187 -21.08 23.59 -8.03
C GLY A 187 -19.86 22.84 -8.56
N VAL A 188 -18.68 22.99 -7.98
CA VAL A 188 -17.43 22.47 -8.57
C VAL A 188 -16.80 21.42 -7.68
N PHE A 189 -16.69 20.20 -8.20
CA PHE A 189 -15.96 19.10 -7.56
C PHE A 189 -14.73 18.74 -8.39
N ARG A 190 -13.58 18.56 -7.72
CA ARG A 190 -12.30 18.22 -8.37
C ARG A 190 -11.67 16.98 -7.78
N ILE A 191 -11.02 16.20 -8.62
CA ILE A 191 -10.11 15.11 -8.25
C ILE A 191 -8.70 15.45 -8.69
N TYR A 192 -7.76 15.40 -7.76
CA TYR A 192 -6.33 15.47 -8.02
C TYR A 192 -5.71 14.10 -7.77
N ALA A 193 -4.74 13.72 -8.60
CA ALA A 193 -4.00 12.47 -8.45
C ALA A 193 -2.51 12.74 -8.23
N THR A 194 -1.90 12.02 -7.30
CA THR A 194 -0.44 11.97 -7.16
C THR A 194 0.05 10.53 -7.05
N ASP A 195 1.32 10.30 -7.36
CA ASP A 195 1.95 9.01 -7.13
C ASP A 195 2.34 8.80 -5.65
N ASN A 196 3.05 7.70 -5.40
CA ASN A 196 3.55 7.30 -4.09
C ASN A 196 4.58 8.25 -3.46
N PHE A 197 5.22 9.09 -4.26
CA PHE A 197 6.14 10.14 -3.82
C PHE A 197 5.45 11.50 -3.76
N ARG A 198 4.13 11.51 -3.97
CA ARG A 198 3.28 12.69 -4.04
C ARG A 198 3.72 13.63 -5.18
N GLU A 199 4.23 13.10 -6.28
CA GLU A 199 4.39 13.84 -7.54
C GLU A 199 3.06 13.84 -8.31
N PRO A 200 2.67 14.93 -9.01
CA PRO A 200 1.42 14.98 -9.76
C PRO A 200 1.36 13.93 -10.87
N VAL A 201 0.18 13.31 -11.02
CA VAL A 201 -0.10 12.36 -12.11
C VAL A 201 -0.94 13.04 -13.19
N ASP A 202 -0.59 12.81 -14.45
CA ASP A 202 -1.37 13.31 -15.61
C ASP A 202 -2.65 12.48 -15.77
N VAL A 203 -3.80 13.11 -15.50
CA VAL A 203 -5.12 12.48 -15.58
C VAL A 203 -5.83 12.68 -16.93
N THR A 204 -5.13 13.13 -17.97
CA THR A 204 -5.73 13.43 -19.29
C THR A 204 -6.47 12.24 -19.90
N LEU A 205 -5.99 11.03 -19.65
CA LEU A 205 -6.59 9.79 -20.18
C LEU A 205 -7.54 9.11 -19.21
N TRP A 206 -7.73 9.66 -18.01
CA TRP A 206 -8.62 9.08 -17.02
C TRP A 206 -10.06 9.36 -17.39
N MET A 207 -10.92 8.38 -17.13
CA MET A 207 -12.36 8.53 -17.28
C MET A 207 -13.01 8.50 -15.90
N GLY A 208 -14.06 9.29 -15.70
CA GLY A 208 -14.75 9.27 -14.43
C GLY A 208 -16.01 10.10 -14.40
N ARG A 209 -16.74 9.95 -13.29
CA ARG A 209 -17.96 10.70 -13.01
C ARG A 209 -18.14 10.91 -11.52
N ALA A 210 -18.77 12.03 -11.19
CA ALA A 210 -19.27 12.33 -9.86
C ALA A 210 -20.73 11.88 -9.76
N VAL A 211 -21.02 10.98 -8.84
CA VAL A 211 -22.36 10.44 -8.57
C VAL A 211 -22.86 11.04 -7.26
N LEU A 212 -24.06 11.61 -7.28
CA LEU A 212 -24.70 12.21 -6.11
C LEU A 212 -25.83 11.37 -5.53
N GLU A 213 -26.41 10.50 -6.34
CA GLU A 213 -27.54 9.67 -5.94
C GLU A 213 -27.48 8.32 -6.65
N GLU A 214 -27.62 7.25 -5.87
CA GLU A 214 -27.71 5.88 -6.33
C GLU A 214 -28.93 5.22 -5.69
N GLU A 215 -29.60 4.36 -6.45
CA GLU A 215 -30.71 3.54 -5.98
C GLU A 215 -30.32 2.06 -6.10
N TYR A 216 -30.58 1.29 -5.06
CA TYR A 216 -30.39 -0.16 -5.12
C TYR A 216 -31.51 -0.83 -5.92
N ASP A 217 -31.13 -1.61 -6.93
CA ASP A 217 -32.03 -2.44 -7.74
C ASP A 217 -32.01 -3.88 -7.20
N GLU A 218 -33.09 -4.27 -6.51
CA GLU A 218 -33.26 -5.61 -5.95
C GLU A 218 -33.27 -6.72 -7.01
N ALA A 219 -33.61 -6.41 -8.27
CA ALA A 219 -33.71 -7.41 -9.32
C ALA A 219 -32.33 -7.81 -9.88
N THR A 220 -31.39 -6.86 -9.91
CA THR A 220 -30.02 -7.08 -10.38
C THR A 220 -29.00 -7.24 -9.26
N ASP A 221 -29.36 -6.89 -8.02
CA ASP A 221 -28.44 -6.80 -6.88
C ASP A 221 -27.32 -5.77 -7.13
N GLU A 222 -27.67 -4.65 -7.77
CA GLU A 222 -26.72 -3.60 -8.17
C GLU A 222 -27.24 -2.20 -7.79
N PHE A 223 -26.32 -1.26 -7.55
CA PHE A 223 -26.65 0.15 -7.39
C PHE A 223 -26.70 0.83 -8.76
N ARG A 224 -27.85 1.44 -9.07
CA ARG A 224 -28.06 2.24 -10.28
C ARG A 224 -27.87 3.72 -9.97
N GLU A 225 -27.06 4.39 -10.79
CA GLU A 225 -26.85 5.82 -10.71
C GLU A 225 -28.09 6.58 -11.17
N VAL A 226 -28.60 7.45 -10.32
CA VAL A 226 -29.75 8.33 -10.60
C VAL A 226 -29.26 9.69 -11.07
N THR A 227 -28.27 10.24 -10.35
CA THR A 227 -27.72 11.56 -10.60
C THR A 227 -26.21 11.47 -10.72
N ALA A 228 -25.67 11.64 -11.93
CA ALA A 228 -24.25 11.57 -12.20
C ALA A 228 -23.80 12.66 -13.20
N PHE A 229 -22.58 13.16 -13.00
CA PHE A 229 -21.95 14.21 -13.80
C PHE A 229 -20.61 13.73 -14.31
N ALA A 230 -20.40 13.82 -15.62
CA ALA A 230 -19.13 13.45 -16.23
C ALA A 230 -18.00 14.34 -15.67
N MET A 231 -16.86 13.71 -15.37
CA MET A 231 -15.65 14.44 -15.04
C MET A 231 -14.83 14.71 -16.29
N LEU A 232 -14.34 15.92 -16.44
CA LEU A 232 -13.51 16.33 -17.57
C LEU A 232 -12.09 16.69 -17.07
N PRO A 233 -11.03 16.24 -17.75
CA PRO A 233 -9.68 16.63 -17.40
C PRO A 233 -9.43 18.11 -17.69
N ALA A 234 -8.78 18.79 -16.76
CA ALA A 234 -8.29 20.14 -16.96
C ALA A 234 -7.25 20.19 -18.08
N PRO A 235 -7.07 21.33 -18.78
CA PRO A 235 -6.00 21.50 -19.75
C PRO A 235 -4.63 21.18 -19.13
N GLY A 236 -3.94 20.18 -19.69
CA GLY A 236 -2.65 19.71 -19.17
C GLY A 236 -2.73 18.64 -18.08
N GLY A 237 -3.92 18.08 -17.80
CA GLY A 237 -4.07 16.86 -17.02
C GLY A 237 -3.82 17.01 -15.53
N ALA A 238 -3.95 18.21 -14.97
CA ALA A 238 -3.64 18.46 -13.56
C ALA A 238 -4.72 17.96 -12.57
N TYR A 239 -5.97 17.88 -13.02
CA TYR A 239 -7.12 17.40 -12.23
C TYR A 239 -8.29 17.02 -13.15
N LEU A 240 -9.21 16.22 -12.62
CA LEU A 240 -10.53 16.00 -13.19
C LEU A 240 -11.55 16.93 -12.50
N GLU A 241 -12.51 17.48 -13.24
CA GLU A 241 -13.53 18.39 -12.73
C GLU A 241 -14.93 17.97 -13.15
N ALA A 242 -15.89 18.05 -12.23
CA ALA A 242 -17.31 17.88 -12.50
C ALA A 242 -18.12 19.08 -11.97
N GLU A 243 -19.06 19.55 -12.79
CA GLU A 243 -20.07 20.54 -12.40
C GLU A 243 -21.26 19.83 -11.75
N VAL A 244 -21.22 19.67 -10.43
CA VAL A 244 -22.20 18.89 -9.63
C VAL A 244 -23.39 19.70 -9.12
N GLY A 245 -23.40 21.02 -9.38
CA GLY A 245 -24.42 21.93 -8.86
C GLY A 245 -24.24 22.26 -7.36
N ASP A 246 -25.07 23.16 -6.86
CA ASP A 246 -24.97 23.64 -5.48
C ASP A 246 -25.53 22.59 -4.51
N LEU A 247 -24.65 22.00 -3.69
CA LEU A 247 -25.00 20.97 -2.72
C LEU A 247 -25.19 21.56 -1.32
N SER A 248 -26.15 21.02 -0.57
CA SER A 248 -26.26 21.30 0.87
C SER A 248 -25.15 20.60 1.64
N THR A 249 -24.68 21.20 2.73
CA THR A 249 -23.69 20.58 3.62
C THR A 249 -24.35 19.67 4.68
N PRO A 250 -23.78 18.49 5.00
CA PRO A 250 -22.59 17.92 4.36
C PRO A 250 -22.90 17.49 2.91
N ALA A 251 -21.99 17.83 2.00
CA ALA A 251 -22.11 17.42 0.61
C ALA A 251 -21.48 16.03 0.46
N GLU A 252 -22.26 15.07 -0.03
CA GLU A 252 -21.82 13.71 -0.30
C GLU A 252 -21.64 13.54 -1.80
N ILE A 253 -20.44 13.12 -2.22
CA ILE A 253 -20.09 12.95 -3.63
C ILE A 253 -19.29 11.65 -3.77
N THR A 254 -19.77 10.74 -4.59
CA THR A 254 -19.05 9.53 -4.97
C THR A 254 -18.32 9.76 -6.29
N ALA A 255 -17.00 9.62 -6.32
CA ALA A 255 -16.24 9.57 -7.56
C ALA A 255 -16.09 8.11 -8.01
N LYS A 256 -16.47 7.81 -9.26
CA LYS A 256 -16.13 6.55 -9.93
C LYS A 256 -15.09 6.86 -11.00
N LEU A 257 -13.89 6.33 -10.85
CA LEU A 257 -12.72 6.66 -11.66
C LEU A 257 -12.18 5.40 -12.32
N GLN A 258 -11.95 5.46 -13.62
CA GLN A 258 -11.18 4.47 -14.37
C GLN A 258 -9.82 5.09 -14.66
N LEU A 259 -8.81 4.68 -13.89
CA LEU A 259 -7.44 5.22 -13.95
C LEU A 259 -6.70 4.68 -15.18
N GLU A 260 -7.10 3.50 -15.64
CA GLU A 260 -6.53 2.81 -16.80
C GLU A 260 -7.64 2.14 -17.63
N GLU A 261 -7.54 2.21 -18.96
CA GLU A 261 -8.60 1.80 -19.90
C GLU A 261 -9.05 0.33 -19.73
N ASP A 262 -8.13 -0.56 -19.39
CA ASP A 262 -8.39 -2.00 -19.25
C ASP A 262 -8.79 -2.43 -17.82
N PHE A 263 -8.88 -1.50 -16.88
CA PHE A 263 -9.14 -1.80 -15.47
C PHE A 263 -10.56 -1.45 -15.06
N PRO A 264 -11.10 -2.11 -14.02
CA PRO A 264 -12.37 -1.71 -13.44
C PRO A 264 -12.29 -0.27 -12.91
N GLU A 265 -13.44 0.36 -12.81
CA GLU A 265 -13.55 1.65 -12.13
C GLU A 265 -13.45 1.46 -10.61
N ASP A 266 -12.75 2.38 -9.97
CA ASP A 266 -12.60 2.48 -8.53
C ASP A 266 -13.57 3.52 -7.96
N ARG A 267 -14.12 3.21 -6.78
CA ARG A 267 -15.10 4.04 -6.06
C ARG A 267 -14.43 4.76 -4.89
N PHE A 268 -14.63 6.07 -4.83
CA PHE A 268 -14.18 6.93 -3.74
C PHE A 268 -15.36 7.78 -3.23
N ASP A 269 -15.68 7.71 -1.95
CA ASP A 269 -16.81 8.41 -1.34
C ASP A 269 -16.29 9.59 -0.50
N PHE A 270 -16.71 10.81 -0.87
CA PHE A 270 -16.29 12.04 -0.20
C PHE A 270 -17.45 12.66 0.55
N ILE A 271 -17.19 13.13 1.78
CA ILE A 271 -18.16 13.88 2.60
C ILE A 271 -17.52 15.21 2.98
N PHE A 272 -18.11 16.31 2.50
CA PHE A 272 -17.61 17.67 2.73
C PHE A 272 -18.52 18.43 3.70
N ALA A 273 -18.02 18.72 4.90
CA ALA A 273 -18.72 19.59 5.85
C ALA A 273 -18.77 21.07 5.40
N GLY A 274 -17.93 21.45 4.44
CA GLY A 274 -17.86 22.78 3.83
C GLY A 274 -16.90 22.76 2.64
N PHE A 275 -16.66 23.93 2.03
CA PHE A 275 -15.77 24.02 0.88
C PHE A 275 -14.32 23.71 1.25
N SER A 276 -13.65 22.95 0.36
CA SER A 276 -12.21 22.75 0.40
C SER A 276 -11.50 24.07 0.10
N GLY A 277 -10.35 24.29 0.73
CA GLY A 277 -9.51 25.46 0.45
C GLY A 277 -8.06 25.10 0.65
N ASP A 278 -7.15 25.92 0.10
CA ASP A 278 -5.73 25.70 0.29
C ASP A 278 -5.43 25.51 1.79
N PRO A 279 -4.76 24.41 2.19
CA PRO A 279 -4.26 24.30 3.55
C PRO A 279 -3.42 25.56 3.81
N PRO A 280 -3.52 26.20 4.98
CA PRO A 280 -2.76 27.41 5.25
C PRO A 280 -1.30 27.13 4.89
N ARG A 281 -0.76 27.83 3.88
CA ARG A 281 0.69 27.77 3.62
C ARG A 281 1.33 28.04 4.97
N GLU A 282 2.16 27.11 5.45
CA GLU A 282 3.00 27.38 6.61
C GLU A 282 3.91 28.55 6.23
N THR A 283 3.43 29.76 6.48
CA THR A 283 4.27 30.93 6.53
C THR A 283 5.25 30.60 7.64
N LEU A 284 6.51 30.33 7.26
CA LEU A 284 7.61 30.14 8.19
C LEU A 284 7.83 31.44 8.99
N THR A 285 6.93 31.71 9.93
CA THR A 285 7.18 32.61 11.04
C THR A 285 7.96 31.78 12.05
N LEU A 286 9.28 31.95 12.04
CA LEU A 286 10.18 31.53 13.11
C LEU A 286 9.79 32.26 14.41
N ASP A 287 8.70 31.86 15.05
CA ASP A 287 8.36 32.14 16.46
C ASP A 287 7.01 31.52 16.86
N ARG A 288 6.79 30.24 16.52
CA ARG A 288 5.72 29.47 17.16
C ARG A 288 6.32 28.66 18.32
N PRO A 289 5.78 28.74 19.55
CA PRO A 289 6.17 27.80 20.59
C PRO A 289 5.98 26.39 20.03
N SER A 290 7.01 25.55 20.21
CA SER A 290 7.04 24.19 19.68
C SER A 290 5.70 23.51 19.95
N VAL A 291 4.93 23.28 18.88
CA VAL A 291 3.82 22.34 18.91
C VAL A 291 4.40 21.05 19.50
N PRO A 292 3.81 20.47 20.56
CA PRO A 292 4.29 19.20 21.10
C PRO A 292 4.46 18.24 19.94
N ALA A 293 5.61 17.59 19.83
CA ALA A 293 5.82 16.59 18.79
C ALA A 293 4.62 15.63 18.82
N ALA A 294 3.88 15.57 17.72
CA ALA A 294 2.76 14.64 17.60
C ALA A 294 3.28 13.26 17.97
N LEU A 295 2.56 12.53 18.83
CA LEU A 295 2.99 11.21 19.25
C LEU A 295 3.27 10.35 17.99
N PRO A 296 4.38 9.58 17.97
CA PRO A 296 4.67 8.67 16.88
C PRO A 296 3.45 7.81 16.56
N LEU A 297 3.19 7.53 15.27
CA LEU A 297 2.05 6.72 14.83
C LEU A 297 1.93 5.40 15.60
N ALA A 298 3.07 4.72 15.81
CA ALA A 298 3.14 3.48 16.57
C ALA A 298 2.67 3.60 18.03
N GLU A 299 2.83 4.78 18.63
CA GLU A 299 2.34 5.09 19.98
C GLU A 299 0.85 5.47 19.96
N ARG A 300 0.39 6.15 18.91
CA ARG A 300 -1.04 6.47 18.73
C ARG A 300 -1.91 5.22 18.59
N ILE A 301 -1.45 4.18 17.90
CA ILE A 301 -2.24 2.95 17.66
C ILE A 301 -2.16 1.94 18.82
N ARG A 302 -1.24 2.12 19.78
CA ARG A 302 -1.02 1.19 20.91
C ARG A 302 -1.49 1.83 22.22
N PRO A 303 -2.76 1.63 22.61
CA PRO A 303 -3.25 2.22 23.84
C PRO A 303 -2.62 1.52 25.03
N ARG A 304 -2.51 2.25 26.15
CA ARG A 304 -2.21 1.61 27.43
C ARG A 304 -3.34 0.65 27.77
N ILE A 305 -3.02 -0.62 28.03
CA ILE A 305 -4.01 -1.63 28.43
C ILE A 305 -4.42 -1.42 29.90
N PRO A 306 -5.71 -1.15 30.21
CA PRO A 306 -6.19 -1.02 31.59
C PRO A 306 -6.03 -2.30 32.42
N GLU A 307 -5.91 -2.13 33.75
CA GLU A 307 -5.82 -3.25 34.69
C GLU A 307 -7.17 -3.94 34.89
N ARG A 308 -8.27 -3.18 35.03
CA ARG A 308 -9.61 -3.74 35.21
C ARG A 308 -10.20 -4.15 33.87
N THR A 309 -10.80 -5.34 33.82
CA THR A 309 -11.46 -5.86 32.61
C THR A 309 -12.65 -4.98 32.19
N SER A 310 -13.39 -4.43 33.16
CA SER A 310 -14.49 -3.49 32.91
C SER A 310 -14.02 -2.22 32.18
N ASP A 311 -12.83 -1.72 32.51
CA ASP A 311 -12.25 -0.53 31.87
C ASP A 311 -11.79 -0.85 30.44
N ILE A 312 -11.34 -2.08 30.16
CA ILE A 312 -11.03 -2.52 28.79
C ILE A 312 -12.29 -2.53 27.93
N VAL A 313 -13.40 -3.10 28.43
CA VAL A 313 -14.67 -3.15 27.70
C VAL A 313 -15.17 -1.72 27.42
N THR A 314 -15.12 -0.84 28.42
CA THR A 314 -15.47 0.58 28.27
C THR A 314 -14.56 1.27 27.23
N GLY A 315 -13.26 0.95 27.25
CA GLY A 315 -12.31 1.46 26.28
C GLY A 315 -12.64 1.04 24.84
N ILE A 316 -13.07 -0.21 24.63
CA ILE A 316 -13.51 -0.69 23.30
C ILE A 316 -14.77 0.05 22.85
N GLN A 317 -15.77 0.23 23.73
CA GLN A 317 -17.00 0.97 23.43
C GLN A 317 -16.71 2.42 23.04
N ALA A 318 -15.77 3.08 23.72
CA ALA A 318 -15.39 4.46 23.37
C ALA A 318 -14.75 4.56 21.97
N ARG A 319 -14.03 3.52 21.52
CA ARG A 319 -13.47 3.48 20.16
C ARG A 319 -14.53 3.20 19.10
N ASP A 320 -15.53 2.38 19.44
CA ASP A 320 -16.71 2.15 18.60
C ASP A 320 -17.44 3.47 18.32
N GLU A 321 -17.72 4.26 19.36
CA GLU A 321 -18.32 5.60 19.23
C GLU A 321 -17.47 6.56 18.36
N GLU A 322 -16.15 6.50 18.50
CA GLU A 322 -15.21 7.29 17.69
C GLU A 322 -15.25 6.88 16.22
N ILE A 323 -15.30 5.58 15.91
CA ILE A 323 -15.41 5.08 14.54
C ILE A 323 -16.74 5.52 13.92
N ILE A 324 -17.86 5.45 14.65
CA ILE A 324 -19.17 5.94 14.17
C ILE A 324 -19.07 7.40 13.74
N ASP A 325 -18.47 8.25 14.58
CA ASP A 325 -18.32 9.67 14.29
C ASP A 325 -17.41 9.94 13.08
N LEU A 326 -16.30 9.20 12.95
CA LEU A 326 -15.40 9.30 11.79
C LEU A 326 -16.10 8.89 10.48
N VAL A 327 -16.84 7.78 10.49
CA VAL A 327 -17.61 7.31 9.33
C VAL A 327 -18.67 8.34 8.95
N ALA A 328 -19.39 8.91 9.93
CA ALA A 328 -20.43 9.91 9.67
C ALA A 328 -19.89 11.20 9.06
N ARG A 329 -18.64 11.58 9.37
CA ARG A 329 -17.99 12.78 8.84
C ARG A 329 -17.14 12.53 7.58
N GLY A 330 -17.04 11.27 7.11
CA GLY A 330 -16.22 10.89 5.96
C GLY A 330 -14.71 10.89 6.22
N ALA A 331 -14.29 10.88 7.49
CA ALA A 331 -12.88 10.88 7.91
C ALA A 331 -12.32 9.45 7.89
N PHE A 332 -12.44 8.76 6.75
CA PHE A 332 -12.17 7.33 6.65
C PHE A 332 -10.71 6.95 6.93
N THR A 333 -9.76 7.77 6.50
CA THR A 333 -8.31 7.57 6.72
C THR A 333 -7.88 7.76 8.18
N GLU A 334 -8.77 8.19 9.07
CA GLU A 334 -8.50 8.28 10.51
C GLU A 334 -9.04 7.05 11.28
N ILE A 335 -9.91 6.24 10.67
CA ILE A 335 -10.59 5.10 11.31
C ILE A 335 -9.61 4.07 11.86
N PHE A 336 -8.47 3.88 11.20
CA PHE A 336 -7.48 2.89 11.63
C PHE A 336 -6.99 3.11 13.06
N ILE A 337 -6.95 4.37 13.55
CA ILE A 337 -6.48 4.68 14.91
C ILE A 337 -7.40 4.01 15.94
N PRO A 338 -8.69 4.35 16.04
CA PRO A 338 -9.57 3.71 17.01
C PRO A 338 -9.78 2.22 16.72
N ALA A 339 -9.78 1.79 15.45
CA ALA A 339 -9.94 0.38 15.10
C ALA A 339 -8.77 -0.49 15.63
N LEU A 340 -7.52 -0.07 15.39
CA LEU A 340 -6.34 -0.79 15.86
C LEU A 340 -6.18 -0.67 17.39
N GLN A 341 -6.56 0.44 18.00
CA GLN A 341 -6.62 0.55 19.46
C GLN A 341 -7.63 -0.44 20.07
N ALA A 342 -8.83 -0.54 19.50
CA ALA A 342 -9.85 -1.49 19.95
C ALA A 342 -9.40 -2.94 19.79
N LYS A 343 -8.68 -3.25 18.70
CA LYS A 343 -8.03 -4.55 18.48
C LYS A 343 -7.06 -4.89 19.61
N GLU A 344 -6.16 -3.99 20.01
CA GLU A 344 -5.22 -4.22 21.13
C GLU A 344 -5.97 -4.48 22.45
N LEU A 345 -7.02 -3.70 22.73
CA LEU A 345 -7.87 -3.89 23.90
C LEU A 345 -8.61 -5.25 23.86
N ALA A 346 -9.13 -5.65 22.71
CA ALA A 346 -9.83 -6.91 22.52
C ALA A 346 -8.90 -8.12 22.69
N LEU A 347 -7.66 -8.02 22.22
CA LEU A 347 -6.64 -9.05 22.46
C LEU A 347 -6.32 -9.19 23.96
N ALA A 348 -6.27 -8.09 24.71
CA ALA A 348 -6.13 -8.17 26.17
C ALA A 348 -7.33 -8.88 26.85
N LEU A 349 -8.56 -8.72 26.33
CA LEU A 349 -9.72 -9.49 26.80
C LEU A 349 -9.58 -10.98 26.49
N HIS A 350 -9.02 -11.34 25.35
CA HIS A 350 -8.77 -12.73 24.97
C HIS A 350 -7.85 -13.44 25.98
N GLU A 351 -6.77 -12.78 26.39
CA GLU A 351 -5.81 -13.30 27.37
C GLU A 351 -6.45 -13.49 28.76
N ARG A 352 -7.41 -12.62 29.11
CA ARG A 352 -8.10 -12.63 30.42
C ARG A 352 -9.35 -13.49 30.45
N ALA A 353 -9.75 -14.06 29.31
CA ALA A 353 -11.01 -14.81 29.18
C ALA A 353 -11.08 -16.07 30.06
N GLU A 354 -9.96 -16.58 30.56
CA GLU A 354 -9.93 -17.75 31.46
C GLU A 354 -10.71 -17.54 32.77
N ALA A 355 -10.87 -16.28 33.21
CA ALA A 355 -11.70 -15.93 34.36
C ALA A 355 -13.22 -16.09 34.10
N LEU A 356 -13.64 -16.23 32.84
CA LEU A 356 -15.04 -16.38 32.48
C LEU A 356 -15.51 -17.85 32.53
N PRO A 357 -16.82 -18.08 32.76
CA PRO A 357 -17.43 -19.40 32.54
C PRO A 357 -17.17 -19.92 31.13
N ALA A 358 -17.08 -21.25 30.96
CA ALA A 358 -16.65 -21.88 29.70
C ALA A 358 -17.43 -21.39 28.45
N ARG A 359 -18.75 -21.18 28.58
CA ARG A 359 -19.58 -20.65 27.48
C ARG A 359 -19.20 -19.21 27.14
N ALA A 360 -19.22 -18.31 28.13
CA ALA A 360 -18.83 -16.91 27.97
C ALA A 360 -17.39 -16.74 27.44
N ARG A 361 -16.48 -17.64 27.85
CA ARG A 361 -15.10 -17.70 27.34
C ARG A 361 -15.03 -18.03 25.85
N ASN A 362 -15.84 -18.96 25.37
CA ASN A 362 -15.91 -19.27 23.94
C ASN A 362 -16.54 -18.12 23.15
N ASP A 363 -17.63 -17.56 23.68
CA ASP A 363 -18.35 -16.46 23.04
C ASP A 363 -17.44 -15.22 22.89
N VAL A 364 -16.68 -14.86 23.94
CA VAL A 364 -15.75 -13.71 23.86
C VAL A 364 -14.61 -13.97 22.87
N ARG A 365 -14.11 -15.20 22.78
CA ARG A 365 -13.04 -15.56 21.83
C ARG A 365 -13.51 -15.42 20.38
N ILE A 366 -14.77 -15.74 20.10
CA ILE A 366 -15.38 -15.55 18.79
C ILE A 366 -15.52 -14.06 18.51
N ALA A 367 -16.10 -13.30 19.43
CA ALA A 367 -16.30 -11.85 19.26
C ALA A 367 -14.96 -11.11 19.08
N VAL A 368 -13.92 -11.43 19.86
CA VAL A 368 -12.59 -10.84 19.69
C VAL A 368 -12.00 -11.17 18.31
N ARG A 369 -12.14 -12.40 17.80
CA ARG A 369 -11.66 -12.74 16.46
C ARG A 369 -12.37 -11.93 15.37
N SER A 370 -13.69 -11.77 15.48
CA SER A 370 -14.48 -10.94 14.57
C SER A 370 -14.03 -9.48 14.63
N LEU A 371 -13.88 -8.92 15.82
CA LEU A 371 -13.41 -7.55 16.03
C LEU A 371 -12.02 -7.34 15.42
N VAL A 372 -11.07 -8.24 15.69
CA VAL A 372 -9.70 -8.13 15.16
C VAL A 372 -9.69 -8.15 13.63
N ARG A 373 -10.44 -9.06 13.00
CA ARG A 373 -10.56 -9.10 11.54
C ARG A 373 -11.19 -7.82 10.99
N ALA A 374 -12.28 -7.36 11.61
CA ALA A 374 -12.98 -6.16 11.18
C ALA A 374 -12.10 -4.90 11.34
N ALA A 375 -11.30 -4.81 12.40
CA ALA A 375 -10.39 -3.69 12.62
C ALA A 375 -9.34 -3.56 11.51
N TRP A 376 -8.79 -4.67 11.02
CA TRP A 376 -7.86 -4.66 9.86
C TRP A 376 -8.56 -4.32 8.55
N LEU A 377 -9.82 -4.74 8.37
CA LEU A 377 -10.61 -4.35 7.20
C LEU A 377 -10.96 -2.86 7.23
N LEU A 378 -11.26 -2.30 8.40
CA LEU A 378 -11.52 -0.88 8.58
C LEU A 378 -10.30 -0.01 8.30
N ASP A 379 -9.10 -0.47 8.68
CA ASP A 379 -7.82 0.14 8.32
C ASP A 379 -7.67 0.17 6.79
N TRP A 380 -7.73 -1.00 6.15
CA TRP A 380 -7.60 -1.15 4.70
C TRP A 380 -8.65 -0.36 3.90
N TYR A 381 -9.94 -0.52 4.21
CA TYR A 381 -11.02 0.16 3.49
C TYR A 381 -11.10 1.65 3.80
N GLY A 382 -10.63 2.06 4.99
CA GLY A 382 -10.53 3.47 5.35
C GLY A 382 -9.60 4.23 4.42
N ASP A 383 -8.46 3.62 4.07
CA ASP A 383 -7.50 4.19 3.12
C ASP A 383 -8.07 4.25 1.69
N LEU A 384 -8.86 3.25 1.27
CA LEU A 384 -9.45 3.22 -0.08
C LEU A 384 -10.60 4.21 -0.30
N GLY A 385 -11.17 4.75 0.78
CA GLY A 385 -12.25 5.72 0.69
C GLY A 385 -13.59 5.16 0.20
N ASN A 386 -13.78 3.84 0.17
CA ASN A 386 -15.03 3.22 -0.24
C ASN A 386 -15.96 3.05 0.97
N LYS A 387 -16.95 3.94 1.09
CA LYS A 387 -17.85 3.97 2.25
C LYS A 387 -18.64 2.67 2.40
N GLN A 388 -19.05 2.03 1.30
CA GLN A 388 -19.82 0.78 1.37
C GLN A 388 -18.99 -0.35 2.01
N GLN A 389 -17.70 -0.43 1.68
CA GLN A 389 -16.79 -1.39 2.28
C GLN A 389 -16.50 -1.07 3.75
N VAL A 390 -16.32 0.23 4.07
CA VAL A 390 -16.16 0.71 5.45
C VAL A 390 -17.39 0.36 6.30
N ASP A 391 -18.60 0.64 5.81
CA ASP A 391 -19.86 0.33 6.51
C ASP A 391 -20.01 -1.18 6.74
N GLY A 392 -19.75 -2.00 5.72
CA GLY A 392 -19.82 -3.46 5.85
C GLY A 392 -18.79 -4.03 6.84
N ALA A 393 -17.58 -3.47 6.89
CA ALA A 393 -16.58 -3.85 7.90
C ALA A 393 -16.99 -3.36 9.31
N TYR A 394 -17.57 -2.16 9.39
CA TYR A 394 -18.06 -1.59 10.64
C TYR A 394 -19.23 -2.40 11.22
N ASP A 395 -20.16 -2.89 10.42
CA ASP A 395 -21.27 -3.74 10.90
C ASP A 395 -20.75 -4.97 11.66
N VAL A 396 -19.68 -5.60 11.15
CA VAL A 396 -19.01 -6.73 11.82
C VAL A 396 -18.30 -6.27 13.10
N PHE A 397 -17.62 -5.12 13.04
CA PHE A 397 -16.91 -4.53 14.18
C PHE A 397 -17.89 -4.20 15.33
N GLY A 398 -18.90 -3.37 15.06
CA GLY A 398 -19.89 -2.93 16.05
C GLY A 398 -20.71 -4.09 16.63
N SER A 399 -21.05 -5.09 15.81
CA SER A 399 -21.68 -6.33 16.29
C SER A 399 -20.78 -7.07 17.28
N ALA A 400 -19.48 -7.18 16.99
CA ALA A 400 -18.52 -7.80 17.91
C ALA A 400 -18.32 -6.98 19.19
N VAL A 401 -18.33 -5.64 19.12
CA VAL A 401 -18.30 -4.76 20.31
C VAL A 401 -19.54 -4.97 21.18
N ALA A 402 -20.72 -5.04 20.58
CA ALA A 402 -21.98 -5.30 21.27
C ALA A 402 -21.97 -6.68 21.94
N ASP A 403 -21.43 -7.71 21.28
CA ASP A 403 -21.27 -9.05 21.84
C ASP A 403 -20.34 -9.07 23.05
N ILE A 404 -19.15 -8.47 22.94
CA ILE A 404 -18.20 -8.33 24.06
C ILE A 404 -18.87 -7.66 25.25
N SER A 405 -19.54 -6.54 25.01
CA SER A 405 -20.23 -5.76 26.03
C SER A 405 -21.28 -6.60 26.77
N ARG A 406 -22.10 -7.35 26.03
CA ARG A 406 -23.15 -8.20 26.58
C ARG A 406 -22.59 -9.35 27.43
N ILE A 407 -21.51 -9.99 26.95
CA ILE A 407 -20.87 -11.11 27.65
C ILE A 407 -20.33 -10.67 29.01
N TYR A 408 -19.60 -9.56 29.06
CA TYR A 408 -19.01 -9.06 30.31
C TYR A 408 -20.03 -8.44 31.25
N ALA A 409 -21.13 -7.86 30.74
CA ALA A 409 -22.25 -7.43 31.58
C ALA A 409 -22.95 -8.63 32.25
N GLY A 410 -23.18 -9.72 31.51
CA GLY A 410 -23.84 -10.93 32.02
C GLY A 410 -22.97 -11.78 32.95
N ALA A 411 -21.64 -11.71 32.82
CA ALA A 411 -20.70 -12.45 33.65
C ALA A 411 -20.41 -11.80 35.02
N GLY A 412 -20.97 -10.61 35.29
CA GLY A 412 -20.72 -9.88 36.54
C GLY A 412 -19.24 -9.49 36.69
N ALA A 413 -18.67 -8.87 35.64
CA ALA A 413 -17.25 -8.51 35.60
C ALA A 413 -16.83 -7.69 36.85
N PRO A 414 -15.86 -8.15 37.66
CA PRO A 414 -15.33 -7.36 38.78
C PRO A 414 -14.53 -6.11 38.34
#